data_AF-A0A2I0NYM8-F1
#
_entry.id   AF-A0A2I0NYM8-F1
#
_cell.length_a   1.000
_cell.length_b   1.000
_cell.length_c   1.000
_cell.angle_alpha   90.00
_cell.angle_beta   90.00
_cell.angle_gamma   90.00
#
_symmetry.space_group_name_H-M   'P 1'
#
loop_
_entity.id
_entity.type
_entity.pdbx_description
1 polymer ?
#
loop_
_entity_poly.entity_id
_entity_poly.type
_entity_poly.pdbx_seq_one_letter_code
_entity_poly.pdbx_strand_id
1 'polypeptide(L)'
;MTKTNIPEKGAIIQRDLETFSISPHIPGGFADPALLRKIADVAEKYGAKFVKLTGAQRIAIIGIHEEDLDNAWAEFTDSSKAIGLTIRSIQMCPGTRACKKAKQDSPGLGFTLDKEF
;
A
#
# COMPACT_ATOMS: atom_id res chain seq x y z
N MET A 1 -14.94 -2.09 24.17
CA MET A 1 -15.24 -2.63 22.83
C MET A 1 -13.92 -2.96 22.17
N THR A 2 -13.77 -4.15 21.61
CA THR A 2 -12.53 -4.54 20.91
C THR A 2 -12.43 -3.73 19.63
N LYS A 3 -11.34 -2.97 19.43
CA LYS A 3 -11.13 -2.23 18.18
C LYS A 3 -11.14 -3.20 16.99
N THR A 4 -11.71 -2.76 15.87
CA THR A 4 -11.77 -3.53 14.63
C THR A 4 -11.05 -2.77 13.51
N ASN A 5 -10.90 -3.40 12.35
CA ASN A 5 -10.49 -2.67 11.16
C ASN A 5 -11.42 -1.48 10.89
N ILE A 6 -10.88 -0.46 10.21
CA ILE A 6 -11.59 0.76 9.80
C ILE A 6 -11.54 0.82 8.26
N PRO A 7 -12.44 0.13 7.55
CA PRO A 7 -12.40 0.02 6.08
C PRO A 7 -12.44 1.37 5.36
N GLU A 8 -13.21 2.33 5.86
CA GLU A 8 -13.35 3.68 5.34
C GLU A 8 -12.04 4.48 5.39
N LYS A 9 -11.13 4.12 6.31
CA LYS A 9 -9.77 4.68 6.42
C LYS A 9 -8.71 3.77 5.82
N GLY A 10 -9.08 2.65 5.18
CA GLY A 10 -8.13 1.67 4.68
C GLY A 10 -7.17 1.13 5.76
N ALA A 11 -7.58 1.15 7.03
CA ALA A 11 -6.72 0.88 8.17
C ALA A 11 -7.05 -0.47 8.81
N ILE A 12 -6.01 -1.25 9.10
CA ILE A 12 -6.13 -2.61 9.63
C ILE A 12 -5.65 -2.63 11.09
N ILE A 13 -6.48 -3.10 12.01
CA ILE A 13 -6.12 -3.19 13.43
C ILE A 13 -4.99 -4.20 13.63
N GLN A 14 -4.00 -3.86 14.44
CA GLN A 14 -2.85 -4.73 14.73
C GLN A 14 -3.11 -5.62 15.95
N ARG A 15 -2.19 -6.56 16.20
CA ARG A 15 -2.31 -7.56 17.27
C ARG A 15 -2.45 -6.96 18.67
N ASP A 16 -1.91 -5.75 18.88
CA ASP A 16 -2.03 -5.03 20.15
C ASP A 16 -3.42 -4.44 20.40
N LEU A 17 -4.30 -4.45 19.40
CA LEU A 17 -5.66 -3.88 19.46
C LEU A 17 -5.69 -2.37 19.79
N GLU A 18 -4.55 -1.70 19.59
CA GLU A 18 -4.37 -0.28 19.87
C GLU A 18 -3.94 0.48 18.60
N THR A 19 -3.01 -0.11 17.85
CA THR A 19 -2.40 0.48 16.66
C THR A 19 -2.93 -0.12 15.37
N PHE A 20 -2.73 0.61 14.28
CA PHE A 20 -3.20 0.26 12.95
C PHE A 20 -2.06 0.16 11.95
N SER A 21 -2.36 -0.44 10.80
CA SER A 21 -1.52 -0.33 9.62
C SER A 21 -2.24 0.32 8.46
N ILE A 22 -1.47 1.06 7.68
CA ILE A 22 -1.87 1.59 6.38
C ILE A 22 -0.94 1.03 5.31
N SER A 23 -1.41 0.95 4.08
CA SER A 23 -0.64 0.43 2.95
C SER A 23 -0.95 1.27 1.72
N PRO A 24 -0.11 2.28 1.41
CA PRO A 24 -0.26 3.09 0.21
C PRO A 24 -0.32 2.21 -1.03
N HIS A 25 -1.06 2.67 -2.04
CA HIS A 25 -1.18 1.95 -3.30
C HIS A 25 0.13 2.00 -4.09
N ILE A 26 0.57 0.86 -4.63
CA ILE A 26 1.77 0.75 -5.46
C ILE A 26 1.39 -0.14 -6.67
N PRO A 27 1.03 0.46 -7.82
CA PRO A 27 0.57 -0.29 -8.99
C PRO A 27 1.60 -1.33 -9.44
N GLY A 28 1.24 -2.61 -9.36
CA GLY A 28 2.13 -3.73 -9.74
C GLY A 28 3.47 -3.80 -8.99
N GLY A 29 3.62 -3.09 -7.87
CA GLY A 29 4.90 -2.94 -7.17
C GLY A 29 5.90 -2.01 -7.86
N PHE A 30 5.48 -1.24 -8.88
CA PHE A 30 6.33 -0.24 -9.50
C PHE A 30 6.31 1.03 -8.63
N ALA A 31 7.40 1.25 -7.91
CA ALA A 31 7.62 2.46 -7.14
C ALA A 31 8.81 3.24 -7.70
N ASP A 32 8.68 4.56 -7.74
CA ASP A 32 9.84 5.43 -7.94
C ASP A 32 10.56 5.71 -6.59
N PRO A 33 11.80 6.22 -6.62
CA PRO A 33 12.52 6.54 -5.39
C PRO A 33 11.84 7.61 -4.51
N ALA A 34 11.01 8.48 -5.07
CA ALA A 34 10.34 9.53 -4.31
C ALA A 34 9.21 8.94 -3.45
N LEU A 35 8.42 8.01 -3.98
CA LEU A 35 7.42 7.27 -3.24
C LEU A 35 8.04 6.46 -2.10
N LEU A 36 9.19 5.81 -2.35
CA LEU A 36 9.89 5.05 -1.32
C LEU A 36 10.40 5.94 -0.18
N ARG A 37 10.97 7.10 -0.50
CA ARG A 37 11.36 8.10 0.51
C ARG A 37 10.15 8.56 1.31
N LYS A 38 9.06 8.91 0.63
CA LYS A 38 7.82 9.35 1.27
C LYS A 38 7.24 8.32 2.24
N ILE A 39 7.26 7.03 1.87
CA ILE A 39 6.83 5.96 2.78
C ILE A 39 7.72 5.90 4.03
N ALA A 40 9.04 6.06 3.88
CA ALA A 40 9.95 6.13 5.01
C ALA A 40 9.70 7.36 5.88
N ASP A 41 9.55 8.55 5.28
CA ASP A 41 9.29 9.81 5.97
C ASP A 41 7.98 9.74 6.79
N VAL A 42 6.91 9.17 6.21
CA VAL A 42 5.64 8.96 6.93
C VAL A 42 5.81 7.95 8.06
N ALA A 43 6.52 6.84 7.84
CA ALA A 43 6.76 5.84 8.87
C ALA A 43 7.51 6.45 10.08
N GLU A 44 8.51 7.28 9.84
CA GLU A 44 9.26 7.98 10.89
C GLU A 44 8.39 9.05 11.58
N LYS A 45 7.70 9.89 10.80
CA LYS A 45 6.87 11.00 11.31
C LYS A 45 5.79 10.54 12.28
N TYR A 46 5.17 9.39 12.02
CA TYR A 46 4.08 8.84 12.84
C TYR A 46 4.52 7.68 13.75
N GLY A 47 5.83 7.52 13.97
CA GLY A 47 6.36 6.56 14.95
C GLY A 47 6.02 5.10 14.66
N ALA A 48 5.95 4.71 13.38
CA ALA A 48 5.65 3.35 12.99
C ALA A 48 6.65 2.36 13.61
N LYS A 49 6.14 1.21 14.08
CA LYS A 49 6.96 0.14 14.68
C LYS A 49 7.91 -0.47 13.66
N PHE A 50 7.44 -0.68 12.44
CA PHE A 50 8.23 -1.16 11.30
C PHE A 50 7.43 -1.00 10.00
N VAL A 51 8.14 -1.14 8.87
CA VAL A 51 7.52 -1.30 7.55
C VAL A 51 7.65 -2.75 7.07
N LYS A 52 6.65 -3.26 6.34
CA LYS A 52 6.65 -4.63 5.83
C LYS A 52 6.32 -4.67 4.33
N LEU A 53 7.22 -5.27 3.56
CA LEU A 53 6.93 -5.71 2.20
C LEU A 53 5.90 -6.84 2.25
N THR A 54 4.82 -6.69 1.48
CA THR A 54 3.69 -7.61 1.47
C THR A 54 3.69 -8.48 0.22
N GLY A 55 3.01 -9.63 0.29
CA GLY A 55 2.81 -10.51 -0.87
C GLY A 55 2.05 -9.86 -2.03
N ALA A 56 1.31 -8.77 -1.75
CA ALA A 56 0.58 -7.98 -2.74
C ALA A 56 1.46 -6.90 -3.43
N GLN A 57 2.79 -7.00 -3.33
CA GLN A 57 3.76 -6.01 -3.85
C GLN A 57 3.55 -4.58 -3.30
N ARG A 58 3.21 -4.47 -2.02
CA ARG A 58 3.07 -3.19 -1.28
C ARG A 58 4.05 -3.09 -0.13
N ILE A 59 4.18 -1.88 0.41
CA ILE A 59 4.84 -1.61 1.68
C ILE A 59 3.77 -1.16 2.68
N ALA A 60 3.58 -1.96 3.73
CA ALA A 60 2.69 -1.63 4.83
C ALA A 60 3.45 -0.89 5.93
N ILE A 61 2.90 0.22 6.42
CA ILE A 61 3.41 0.98 7.56
C ILE A 61 2.63 0.50 8.79
N ILE A 62 3.32 -0.10 9.76
CA ILE A 62 2.69 -0.80 10.89
C ILE A 62 2.92 -0.02 12.18
N GLY A 63 1.88 0.15 12.99
CA GLY A 63 1.99 0.69 14.34
C GLY A 63 1.58 2.16 14.47
N ILE A 64 0.75 2.67 13.55
CA ILE A 64 0.25 4.04 13.60
C ILE A 64 -0.92 4.11 14.59
N HIS A 65 -0.97 5.16 15.41
CA HIS A 65 -2.09 5.42 16.31
C HIS A 65 -3.34 5.88 15.56
N GLU A 66 -4.52 5.61 16.12
CA GLU A 66 -5.80 5.84 15.41
C GLU A 66 -6.04 7.33 15.09
N GLU A 67 -5.67 8.20 16.02
CA GLU A 67 -5.74 9.66 15.91
C GLU A 67 -4.88 10.23 14.78
N ASP A 68 -3.84 9.52 14.36
CA ASP A 68 -2.90 9.96 13.33
C ASP A 68 -3.24 9.43 11.94
N LEU A 69 -4.18 8.49 11.82
CA LEU A 69 -4.50 7.81 10.56
C LEU A 69 -4.85 8.77 9.43
N ASP A 70 -5.69 9.77 9.71
CA ASP A 70 -6.14 10.72 8.67
C ASP A 70 -4.99 11.62 8.22
N ASN A 71 -4.12 12.03 9.16
CA ASN A 71 -2.94 12.83 8.86
C ASN A 71 -1.92 12.02 8.05
N ALA A 72 -1.67 10.76 8.42
CA ALA A 72 -0.78 9.88 7.69
C ALA A 72 -1.29 9.58 6.27
N TRP A 73 -2.61 9.47 6.08
CA TRP A 73 -3.20 9.33 4.75
C TRP A 73 -3.15 10.60 3.91
N ALA A 74 -3.30 11.78 4.53
CA ALA A 74 -3.22 13.06 3.82
C ALA A 74 -1.84 13.31 3.19
N GLU A 75 -0.81 12.60 3.64
CA GLU A 75 0.49 12.61 3.00
C GLU A 75 0.42 11.93 1.62
N PHE A 76 -0.43 10.92 1.40
CA PHE A 76 -0.53 10.23 0.11
C PHE A 76 -1.64 10.81 -0.78
N THR A 77 -1.46 10.71 -2.10
CA THR A 77 -2.46 11.17 -3.08
C THR A 77 -3.56 10.15 -3.32
N ASP A 78 -3.30 8.88 -3.04
CA ASP A 78 -4.17 7.75 -3.35
C ASP A 78 -4.51 6.95 -2.10
N SER A 79 -5.77 6.52 -2.00
CA SER A 79 -6.27 5.68 -0.91
C SER A 79 -5.87 4.20 -1.07
N SER A 80 -5.88 3.45 0.03
CA SER A 80 -5.59 2.01 -0.01
C SER A 80 -6.74 1.18 -0.57
N LYS A 81 -6.40 0.12 -1.31
CA LYS A 81 -7.30 -1.02 -1.60
C LYS A 81 -6.97 -2.26 -0.77
N ALA A 82 -6.32 -2.10 0.39
CA ALA A 82 -5.86 -3.22 1.21
C ALA A 82 -6.99 -3.97 1.94
N ILE A 83 -8.14 -3.34 2.17
CA ILE A 83 -9.27 -3.89 2.92
C ILE A 83 -10.60 -3.63 2.18
N GLY A 84 -11.61 -4.47 2.46
CA GLY A 84 -12.95 -4.39 1.87
C GLY A 84 -13.19 -5.45 0.79
N LEU A 85 -14.39 -5.38 0.19
CA LEU A 85 -14.80 -6.21 -0.95
C LEU A 85 -14.34 -5.54 -2.25
N THR A 86 -13.02 -5.50 -2.46
CA THR A 86 -12.40 -4.86 -3.62
C THR A 86 -11.34 -5.77 -4.25
N ILE A 87 -10.97 -5.47 -5.49
CA ILE A 87 -9.74 -6.02 -6.07
C ILE A 87 -8.58 -5.54 -5.21
N ARG A 88 -7.93 -6.51 -4.56
CA ARG A 88 -6.87 -6.19 -3.59
C ARG A 88 -5.61 -5.77 -4.28
N SER A 89 -5.13 -6.44 -5.30
CA SER A 89 -3.88 -6.10 -5.98
C SER A 89 -3.81 -6.72 -7.35
N ILE A 90 -3.32 -5.97 -8.32
CA ILE A 90 -2.98 -6.48 -9.64
C ILE A 90 -1.45 -6.60 -9.70
N GLN A 91 -0.99 -7.84 -9.76
CA GLN A 91 0.43 -8.16 -9.73
C GLN A 91 0.92 -8.46 -11.14
N MET A 92 2.08 -7.91 -11.48
CA MET A 92 2.66 -8.05 -12.80
C MET A 92 4.18 -8.07 -12.71
N CYS A 93 4.83 -8.80 -13.61
CA CYS A 93 6.28 -8.77 -13.71
C CYS A 93 6.75 -7.53 -14.50
N PRO A 94 8.07 -7.23 -14.52
CA PRO A 94 8.60 -6.09 -15.26
C PRO A 94 8.28 -6.09 -16.77
N GLY A 95 7.95 -7.26 -17.34
CA GLY A 95 7.57 -7.45 -18.74
C GLY A 95 8.51 -6.75 -19.72
N THR A 96 7.94 -6.16 -20.77
CA THR A 96 8.66 -5.45 -21.84
C THR A 96 9.43 -4.23 -21.37
N ARG A 97 9.19 -3.73 -20.15
CA ARG A 97 9.91 -2.57 -19.60
C ARG A 97 11.34 -2.86 -19.16
N ALA A 98 11.66 -4.11 -18.82
CA ALA A 98 13.02 -4.47 -18.36
C ALA A 98 13.45 -5.92 -18.64
N CYS A 99 12.52 -6.86 -18.89
CA CYS A 99 12.86 -8.27 -19.05
C CYS A 99 13.17 -8.62 -20.51
N LYS A 100 14.41 -9.04 -20.81
CA LYS A 100 14.81 -9.51 -22.15
C LYS A 100 14.03 -10.72 -22.69
N LYS A 101 13.35 -11.46 -21.81
CA LYS A 101 12.55 -12.64 -22.16
C LYS A 101 11.06 -12.32 -22.32
N ALA A 102 10.67 -11.05 -22.17
CA ALA A 102 9.27 -10.65 -22.27
C ALA A 102 8.69 -11.03 -23.63
N LYS A 103 7.48 -11.59 -23.61
CA LYS A 103 6.72 -11.97 -24.81
C LYS A 103 5.58 -11.02 -25.10
N GLN A 104 5.05 -10.36 -24.06
CA GLN A 104 3.92 -9.44 -24.12
C GLN A 104 4.10 -8.34 -23.07
N ASP A 105 3.37 -7.23 -23.24
CA ASP A 105 3.39 -6.08 -22.33
C ASP A 105 2.51 -6.33 -21.10
N SER A 106 3.04 -7.11 -20.13
CA SER A 106 2.34 -7.35 -18.86
C SER A 106 2.15 -6.06 -18.04
N PRO A 107 3.10 -5.09 -17.98
CA PRO A 107 2.87 -3.83 -17.29
C PRO A 107 1.74 -3.00 -17.91
N GLY A 108 1.67 -2.89 -19.24
CA GLY A 108 0.62 -2.13 -19.91
C GLY A 108 -0.78 -2.65 -19.59
N LEU A 109 -0.99 -3.98 -19.69
CA LEU A 109 -2.25 -4.59 -19.29
C LEU A 109 -2.52 -4.42 -17.79
N GLY A 110 -1.51 -4.66 -16.96
CA GLY A 110 -1.64 -4.57 -15.51
C GLY A 110 -2.02 -3.17 -15.01
N PHE A 111 -1.39 -2.12 -15.53
CA PHE A 111 -1.76 -0.74 -15.19
C PHE A 111 -3.15 -0.36 -15.70
N THR A 112 -3.57 -0.91 -16.85
CA THR A 112 -4.93 -0.68 -17.36
C THR A 112 -5.97 -1.27 -16.39
N LEU A 113 -5.76 -2.51 -15.95
CA LEU A 113 -6.64 -3.16 -14.97
C LEU A 113 -6.61 -2.44 -13.61
N ASP A 114 -5.46 -1.93 -13.18
CA ASP A 114 -5.29 -1.25 -11.89
C ASP A 114 -5.99 0.12 -11.84
N LYS A 115 -6.10 0.77 -13.00
CA LYS A 115 -6.89 1.98 -13.18
C LYS A 115 -8.39 1.71 -13.24
N GLU A 116 -8.78 0.60 -13.88
CA GLU A 116 -10.19 0.22 -14.06
C GLU A 116 -10.84 -0.25 -12.73
N PHE A 117 -10.09 -0.97 -11.90
CA PHE A 117 -10.58 -1.63 -10.70
C PHE A 117 -9.86 -1.20 -9.44
#